data_AF-A0A2A2LV51-F1
#
_entry.id   AF-A0A2A2LV51-F1
#
_cell.length_a   1.000
_cell.length_b   1.000
_cell.length_c   1.000
_cell.angle_alpha   90.00
_cell.angle_beta   90.00
_cell.angle_gamma   90.00
#
_symmetry.space_group_name_H-M   'P 1'
#
loop_
_entity.id
_entity.type
_entity.pdbx_description
1 polymer ?
#
loop_
_entity_poly.entity_id
_entity_poly.type
_entity_poly.pdbx_seq_one_letter_code
_entity_poly.pdbx_strand_id
1 'polypeptide(L)'
;MLPVAVGLLCIVGSFAAPKPHFGFGFGMFHKGGPPCGLPPFIDDLPADAKTKVEEIWKDYKEGNKCFIEHAKTKEVIDSLPDDVRKGFFKSHVPLPPPLRKAPKDIQEKFIAIWKDKSISFEDKPQKAYELAQKVLTGDLLAEFNKMHEKMTAFRKEREAKVNNTAYSISPFQIKKIGLLLGNSH
;
A
#
# COMPACT_ATOMS: atom_id res chain seq x y z
N MET A 1 -34.89 -14.43 53.25
CA MET A 1 -33.78 -13.47 53.10
C MET A 1 -32.63 -14.22 52.46
N LEU A 2 -32.50 -14.11 51.13
CA LEU A 2 -31.55 -14.84 50.29
C LEU A 2 -30.53 -13.83 49.70
N PRO A 3 -29.27 -14.25 49.46
CA PRO A 3 -28.14 -13.35 49.30
C PRO A 3 -28.00 -12.77 47.89
N VAL A 4 -27.40 -11.59 47.85
CA VAL A 4 -27.07 -10.77 46.66
C VAL A 4 -26.04 -11.49 45.79
N ALA A 5 -26.43 -11.89 44.59
CA ALA A 5 -25.52 -12.34 43.55
C ALA A 5 -25.09 -11.14 42.69
N VAL A 6 -23.84 -10.73 42.85
CA VAL A 6 -23.16 -9.72 42.02
C VAL A 6 -22.90 -10.35 40.65
N GLY A 7 -23.78 -10.05 39.69
CA GLY A 7 -23.62 -10.44 38.29
C GLY A 7 -22.55 -9.58 37.62
N LEU A 8 -21.33 -10.11 37.54
CA LEU A 8 -20.23 -9.56 36.77
C LEU A 8 -20.54 -9.68 35.27
N LEU A 9 -21.12 -8.64 34.69
CA LEU A 9 -21.25 -8.46 33.24
C LEU A 9 -19.85 -8.20 32.64
N CYS A 10 -19.16 -9.27 32.24
CA CYS A 10 -18.04 -9.17 31.32
C CYS A 10 -18.58 -8.77 29.94
N ILE A 11 -18.69 -7.46 29.72
CA ILE A 11 -18.83 -6.88 28.38
C ILE A 11 -17.56 -7.26 27.62
N VAL A 12 -17.64 -8.33 26.83
CA VAL A 12 -16.68 -8.62 25.77
C VAL A 12 -16.80 -7.53 24.73
N GLY A 13 -16.18 -6.39 25.00
CA GLY A 13 -15.92 -5.36 24.01
C GLY A 13 -15.20 -6.02 22.85
N SER A 14 -15.88 -6.10 21.71
CA SER A 14 -15.26 -6.48 20.45
C SER A 14 -14.18 -5.44 20.16
N PHE A 15 -12.95 -5.73 20.57
CA PHE A 15 -11.78 -5.08 20.02
C PHE A 15 -11.73 -5.51 18.55
N ALA A 16 -12.40 -4.74 17.70
CA ALA A 16 -12.12 -4.73 16.28
C ALA A 16 -10.63 -4.36 16.17
N ALA A 17 -9.78 -5.37 16.05
CA ALA A 17 -8.38 -5.17 15.75
C ALA A 17 -8.34 -4.26 14.51
N PRO A 18 -7.61 -3.13 14.55
CA PRO A 18 -7.49 -2.27 13.39
C PRO A 18 -6.98 -3.15 12.25
N LYS A 19 -7.80 -3.28 11.20
CA LYS A 19 -7.39 -3.94 9.96
C LYS A 19 -6.05 -3.30 9.58
N PRO A 20 -4.92 -4.04 9.53
CA PRO A 20 -3.70 -3.46 9.04
C PRO A 20 -4.02 -2.99 7.62
N HIS A 21 -3.91 -1.68 7.39
CA HIS A 21 -3.97 -1.12 6.05
C HIS A 21 -2.86 -1.80 5.26
N PHE A 22 -3.23 -2.86 4.53
CA PHE A 22 -2.36 -3.49 3.55
C PHE A 22 -2.33 -2.61 2.30
N GLY A 23 -1.83 -1.39 2.47
CA GLY A 23 -1.38 -0.57 1.36
C GLY A 23 -0.16 -1.26 0.76
N PHE A 24 -0.31 -1.75 -0.46
CA PHE A 24 0.76 -2.33 -1.23
C PHE A 24 1.80 -1.25 -1.55
N GLY A 25 2.83 -1.15 -0.71
CA GLY A 25 3.94 -0.22 -0.87
C GLY A 25 5.11 -0.68 -0.03
N PHE A 26 6.28 -0.81 -0.65
CA PHE A 26 7.55 -1.10 0.01
C PHE A 26 7.81 -0.08 1.13
N GLY A 27 7.46 -0.45 2.37
CA GLY A 27 7.53 0.41 3.56
C GLY A 27 8.93 0.58 4.13
N MET A 28 9.86 1.10 3.35
CA MET A 28 11.00 1.85 3.88
C MET A 28 10.99 3.25 3.25
N PHE A 29 11.26 4.27 4.08
CA PHE A 29 11.47 5.71 3.77
C PHE A 29 10.16 6.53 3.62
N HIS A 30 9.73 7.39 4.57
CA HIS A 30 10.44 8.27 5.50
C HIS A 30 9.80 8.28 6.91
N LYS A 31 10.62 8.43 7.97
CA LYS A 31 10.17 8.65 9.37
C LYS A 31 9.53 10.04 9.61
N GLY A 32 9.17 10.78 8.56
CA GLY A 32 8.75 12.18 8.66
C GLY A 32 8.01 12.67 7.43
N GLY A 33 6.80 12.15 7.19
CA GLY A 33 5.84 12.70 6.23
C GLY A 33 6.31 12.82 4.77
N PRO A 34 5.46 13.35 3.88
CA PRO A 34 5.90 13.82 2.57
C PRO A 34 6.84 15.04 2.76
N PRO A 35 7.79 15.29 1.82
CA PRO A 35 8.60 16.50 1.86
C PRO A 35 7.71 17.73 1.76
N CYS A 36 8.08 18.80 2.46
CA CYS A 36 7.42 20.10 2.31
C CYS A 36 7.75 20.71 0.95
N GLY A 37 6.75 21.25 0.26
CA GLY A 37 6.87 21.90 -1.03
C GLY A 37 5.75 21.49 -1.97
N LEU A 38 5.74 22.08 -3.16
CA LEU A 38 4.73 21.77 -4.17
C LEU A 38 4.75 20.26 -4.49
N PRO A 39 3.60 19.57 -4.48
CA PRO A 39 3.56 18.13 -4.71
C PRO A 39 4.11 17.75 -6.09
N PRO A 40 4.85 16.63 -6.22
CA PRO A 40 5.47 16.21 -7.49
C PRO A 40 4.46 15.79 -8.58
N PHE A 41 3.18 15.63 -8.23
CA PHE A 41 2.10 15.26 -9.14
C PHE A 41 1.21 16.46 -9.56
N ILE A 42 1.66 17.70 -9.30
CA ILE A 42 0.88 18.91 -9.58
C ILE A 42 0.42 19.01 -11.05
N ASP A 43 1.26 18.56 -11.98
CA ASP A 43 0.99 18.64 -13.43
C ASP A 43 -0.03 17.61 -13.91
N ASP A 44 -0.28 16.56 -13.13
CA ASP A 44 -1.31 15.57 -13.46
C ASP A 44 -2.71 16.08 -13.06
N LEU A 45 -2.81 17.02 -12.11
CA LEU A 45 -4.09 17.51 -11.60
C LEU A 45 -4.91 18.25 -12.67
N PRO A 46 -6.26 18.18 -12.62
CA PRO A 46 -7.10 19.02 -13.46
C PRO A 46 -6.81 20.49 -13.17
N ALA A 47 -6.91 21.36 -14.19
CA ALA A 47 -6.52 22.77 -14.10
C ALA A 47 -7.08 23.47 -12.85
N ASP A 48 -8.36 23.23 -12.53
CA ASP A 48 -9.03 23.81 -11.36
C ASP A 48 -8.38 23.40 -10.03
N ALA A 49 -7.94 22.15 -9.91
CA ALA A 49 -7.29 21.65 -8.69
C ALA A 49 -5.81 22.06 -8.64
N LYS A 50 -5.15 22.10 -9.80
CA LYS A 50 -3.77 22.59 -9.92
C LYS A 50 -3.66 24.03 -9.40
N THR A 51 -4.51 24.94 -9.87
CA THR A 51 -4.50 26.34 -9.41
C THR A 51 -4.75 26.45 -7.91
N LYS A 52 -5.71 25.70 -7.36
CA LYS A 52 -5.96 25.69 -5.90
C LYS A 52 -4.76 25.21 -5.09
N VAL A 53 -4.06 24.18 -5.55
CA VAL A 53 -2.86 23.68 -4.88
C VAL A 53 -1.73 24.70 -5.00
N GLU A 54 -1.50 25.29 -6.18
CA GLU A 54 -0.49 26.36 -6.35
C GLU A 54 -0.77 27.56 -5.43
N GLU A 55 -2.04 27.95 -5.25
CA GLU A 55 -2.43 29.01 -4.30
C GLU A 55 -2.16 28.63 -2.84
N ILE A 56 -2.41 27.38 -2.43
CA ILE A 56 -2.11 26.89 -1.08
C ILE A 56 -0.61 27.00 -0.77
N TRP A 57 0.24 26.75 -1.76
CA TRP A 57 1.70 26.73 -1.61
C TRP A 57 2.39 28.05 -1.94
N LYS A 58 1.67 29.06 -2.45
CA LYS A 58 2.23 30.34 -2.92
C LYS A 58 3.00 31.11 -1.86
N ASP A 59 2.51 31.08 -0.61
CA ASP A 59 3.10 31.82 0.52
C ASP A 59 4.03 30.95 1.38
N TYR A 60 4.22 29.67 1.01
CA TYR A 60 5.07 28.76 1.74
C TYR A 60 6.56 29.14 1.58
N LYS A 61 7.30 29.12 2.68
CA LYS A 61 8.76 29.36 2.70
C LYS A 61 9.48 28.11 3.15
N GLU A 62 10.56 27.78 2.45
CA GLU A 62 11.41 26.63 2.75
C GLU A 62 11.93 26.72 4.19
N GLY A 63 11.76 25.62 4.95
CA GLY A 63 12.10 25.55 6.37
C GLY A 63 10.93 25.76 7.34
N ASN A 64 9.78 26.26 6.88
CA ASN A 64 8.57 26.32 7.69
C ASN A 64 7.88 24.97 7.79
N LYS A 65 7.10 24.78 8.87
CA LYS A 65 6.22 23.61 9.03
C LYS A 65 5.12 23.64 7.98
N CYS A 66 5.01 22.59 7.16
CA CYS A 66 4.08 22.51 6.03
C CYS A 66 2.79 21.72 6.32
N PHE A 67 2.43 21.52 7.60
CA PHE A 67 1.31 20.65 7.98
C PHE A 67 -0.04 21.17 7.48
N ILE A 68 -0.21 22.49 7.45
CA ILE A 68 -1.47 23.12 7.04
C ILE A 68 -1.64 23.04 5.53
N GLU A 69 -0.57 23.30 4.79
CA GLU A 69 -0.48 23.22 3.34
C GLU A 69 -0.74 21.79 2.88
N HIS A 70 -0.17 20.79 3.57
CA HIS A 70 -0.46 19.38 3.33
C HIS A 70 -1.92 19.04 3.58
N ALA A 71 -2.51 19.52 4.68
CA ALA A 71 -3.91 19.27 5.01
C ALA A 71 -4.85 19.87 3.96
N LYS A 72 -4.63 21.12 3.56
CA LYS A 72 -5.41 21.80 2.51
C LYS A 72 -5.24 21.12 1.14
N THR A 73 -4.01 20.74 0.80
CA THR A 73 -3.74 20.01 -0.45
C THR A 73 -4.49 18.68 -0.46
N LYS A 74 -4.51 17.97 0.67
CA LYS A 74 -5.26 16.73 0.83
C LYS A 74 -6.76 16.94 0.66
N GLU A 75 -7.31 18.01 1.23
CA GLU A 75 -8.73 18.37 1.08
C GLU A 75 -9.11 18.62 -0.39
N VAL A 76 -8.27 19.35 -1.13
CA VAL A 76 -8.47 19.55 -2.58
C VAL A 76 -8.49 18.22 -3.33
N ILE A 77 -7.53 17.33 -3.04
CA ILE A 77 -7.45 16.00 -3.68
C ILE A 77 -8.64 15.12 -3.30
N ASP A 78 -9.07 15.15 -2.04
CA ASP A 78 -10.19 14.35 -1.55
C ASP A 78 -11.54 14.85 -2.11
N SER A 79 -11.63 16.13 -2.50
CA SER A 79 -12.81 16.71 -3.16
C SER A 79 -12.94 16.33 -4.64
N LEU A 80 -11.89 15.77 -5.24
CA LEU A 80 -11.91 15.36 -6.65
C LEU A 80 -12.81 14.14 -6.87
N PRO A 81 -13.42 14.02 -8.06
CA PRO A 81 -14.14 12.82 -8.48
C PRO A 81 -13.28 11.56 -8.31
N ASP A 82 -13.95 10.48 -7.91
CA ASP A 82 -13.33 9.21 -7.51
C ASP A 82 -12.49 8.58 -8.63
N ASP A 83 -12.94 8.73 -9.87
CA ASP A 83 -12.28 8.29 -11.10
C ASP A 83 -10.99 9.07 -11.36
N VAL A 84 -11.03 10.41 -11.20
CA VAL A 84 -9.89 11.31 -11.35
C VAL A 84 -8.84 11.04 -10.26
N ARG A 85 -9.29 10.95 -9.00
CA ARG A 85 -8.44 10.60 -7.85
C ARG A 85 -7.75 9.24 -8.03
N LYS A 86 -8.50 8.23 -8.47
CA LYS A 86 -7.95 6.90 -8.78
C LYS A 86 -6.97 6.95 -9.95
N GLY A 87 -7.15 7.86 -10.92
CA GLY A 87 -6.23 8.07 -12.03
C GLY A 87 -4.80 8.40 -11.57
N PHE A 88 -4.66 9.31 -10.61
CA PHE A 88 -3.36 9.74 -10.07
C PHE A 88 -2.62 8.62 -9.34
N PHE A 89 -3.31 7.96 -8.41
CA PHE A 89 -2.70 6.89 -7.62
C PHE A 89 -2.49 5.59 -8.41
N LYS A 90 -3.23 5.38 -9.50
CA LYS A 90 -2.99 4.26 -10.44
C LYS A 90 -1.85 4.53 -11.41
N SER A 91 -1.60 5.80 -11.75
CA SER A 91 -0.54 6.15 -12.70
C SER A 91 0.85 6.01 -12.08
N HIS A 92 0.96 6.25 -10.77
CA HIS A 92 2.22 6.18 -10.05
C HIS A 92 2.55 4.74 -9.64
N VAL A 93 3.11 3.97 -10.58
CA VAL A 93 3.73 2.69 -10.25
C VAL A 93 5.03 2.98 -9.49
N PRO A 94 5.15 2.64 -8.20
CA PRO A 94 6.38 2.86 -7.47
C PRO A 94 7.47 1.94 -8.02
N LEU A 95 8.45 2.52 -8.71
CA LEU A 95 9.64 1.80 -9.16
C LEU A 95 10.52 1.45 -7.96
N PRO A 96 10.96 0.18 -7.83
CA PRO A 96 11.93 -0.21 -6.83
C PRO A 96 13.22 0.62 -6.91
N PRO A 97 13.93 0.84 -5.78
CA PRO A 97 15.13 1.69 -5.75
C PRO A 97 16.20 1.39 -6.80
N PRO A 98 16.55 0.13 -7.12
CA PRO A 98 17.50 -0.15 -8.19
C PRO A 98 17.01 0.40 -9.53
N LEU A 99 15.73 0.19 -9.86
CA LEU A 99 15.16 0.62 -11.13
C LEU A 99 15.03 2.14 -11.26
N ARG A 100 15.00 2.90 -10.16
CA ARG A 100 15.01 4.38 -10.20
C ARG A 100 16.32 4.96 -10.76
N LYS A 101 17.42 4.20 -10.68
CA LYS A 101 18.72 4.59 -11.26
C LYS A 101 18.86 4.22 -12.74
N ALA A 102 17.98 3.36 -13.26
CA ALA A 102 18.01 2.95 -14.65
C ALA A 102 17.63 4.14 -15.57
N PRO A 103 18.08 4.16 -16.84
CA PRO A 103 17.60 5.16 -17.79
C PRO A 103 16.09 5.03 -18.05
N LYS A 104 15.45 6.15 -18.44
CA LYS A 104 13.97 6.28 -18.50
C LYS A 104 13.30 5.25 -19.41
N ASP A 105 13.94 4.91 -20.51
CA ASP A 105 13.50 3.88 -21.47
C ASP A 105 13.38 2.49 -20.81
N ILE A 106 14.31 2.16 -19.91
CA ILE A 106 14.27 0.93 -19.13
C ILE A 106 13.16 1.02 -18.08
N GLN A 107 13.05 2.14 -17.36
CA GLN A 107 12.00 2.35 -16.36
C GLN A 107 10.60 2.17 -16.94
N GLU A 108 10.34 2.73 -18.13
CA GLU A 108 9.05 2.63 -18.82
C GLU A 108 8.67 1.18 -19.15
N LYS A 109 9.63 0.33 -19.53
CA LYS A 109 9.37 -1.10 -19.77
C LYS A 109 8.90 -1.82 -18.50
N PHE A 110 9.48 -1.49 -17.35
CA PHE A 110 9.01 -2.03 -16.08
C PHE A 110 7.63 -1.49 -15.71
N ILE A 111 7.40 -0.18 -15.84
CA ILE A 111 6.11 0.44 -15.57
C ILE A 111 5.01 -0.21 -16.44
N ALA A 112 5.30 -0.52 -17.70
CA ALA A 112 4.37 -1.16 -18.62
C ALA A 112 3.87 -2.52 -18.08
N ILE A 113 4.76 -3.36 -17.55
CA ILE A 113 4.38 -4.65 -16.92
C ILE A 113 3.42 -4.43 -15.74
N TRP A 114 3.67 -3.40 -14.94
CA TRP A 114 2.83 -3.11 -13.76
C TRP A 114 1.49 -2.48 -14.11
N LYS A 115 1.43 -1.66 -15.17
CA LYS A 115 0.20 -1.06 -15.69
C LYS A 115 -0.65 -2.04 -16.50
N ASP A 116 -0.03 -3.08 -17.05
CA ASP A 116 -0.74 -4.11 -17.81
C ASP A 116 -1.74 -4.84 -16.91
N LYS A 117 -3.02 -4.75 -17.28
CA LYS A 117 -4.14 -5.38 -16.58
C LYS A 117 -4.35 -6.83 -17.00
N SER A 118 -3.76 -7.27 -18.11
CA SER A 118 -3.83 -8.66 -18.58
C SER A 118 -2.96 -9.60 -17.76
N ILE A 119 -1.94 -9.05 -17.08
CA ILE A 119 -1.01 -9.81 -16.25
C ILE A 119 -1.56 -9.86 -14.83
N SER A 120 -1.70 -11.07 -14.28
CA SER A 120 -2.09 -11.24 -12.88
C SER A 120 -1.03 -10.59 -11.97
N PHE A 121 -1.47 -10.07 -10.84
CA PHE A 121 -0.57 -9.43 -9.90
C PHE A 121 0.55 -10.35 -9.40
N GLU A 122 0.28 -11.65 -9.34
CA GLU A 122 1.23 -12.68 -8.90
C GLU A 122 2.31 -12.99 -9.95
N ASP A 123 1.99 -12.80 -11.23
CA ASP A 123 2.91 -13.06 -12.35
C ASP A 123 3.79 -11.84 -12.68
N LYS A 124 3.37 -10.64 -12.26
CA LYS A 124 4.12 -9.40 -12.49
C LYS A 124 5.55 -9.44 -11.96
N PRO A 125 5.82 -9.91 -10.72
CA PRO A 125 7.18 -10.05 -10.21
C PRO A 125 8.08 -10.92 -11.08
N GLN A 126 7.54 -12.04 -11.60
CA GLN A 126 8.30 -12.96 -12.43
C GLN A 126 8.62 -12.34 -13.80
N LYS A 127 7.63 -11.73 -14.46
CA LYS A 127 7.86 -11.02 -15.73
C LYS A 127 8.82 -9.84 -15.58
N ALA A 128 8.73 -9.11 -14.47
CA ALA A 128 9.68 -8.05 -14.15
C ALA A 128 11.10 -8.60 -13.96
N TYR A 129 11.26 -9.76 -13.30
CA TYR A 129 12.55 -10.41 -13.16
C TYR A 129 13.14 -10.84 -14.50
N GLU A 130 12.35 -11.47 -15.37
CA GLU A 130 12.78 -11.85 -16.72
C GLU A 130 13.18 -10.65 -17.57
N LEU A 131 12.43 -9.54 -17.49
CA LEU A 131 12.81 -8.29 -18.15
C LEU A 131 14.15 -7.79 -17.59
N ALA A 132 14.33 -7.81 -16.27
CA ALA A 132 15.55 -7.35 -15.62
C ALA A 132 16.80 -8.13 -16.08
N GLN A 133 16.72 -9.45 -16.21
CA GLN A 133 17.84 -10.25 -16.73
C GLN A 133 18.21 -9.89 -18.18
N LYS A 134 17.27 -9.36 -18.96
CA LYS A 134 17.50 -9.00 -20.37
C LYS A 134 18.03 -7.58 -20.54
N VAL A 135 17.60 -6.64 -19.70
CA VAL A 135 17.83 -5.20 -19.92
C VAL A 135 18.76 -4.56 -18.91
N LEU A 136 18.94 -5.13 -17.72
CA LEU A 136 19.86 -4.61 -16.71
C LEU A 136 21.22 -5.27 -16.86
N THR A 137 22.28 -4.52 -16.59
CA THR A 137 23.66 -4.99 -16.66
C THR A 137 24.49 -4.45 -15.48
N GLY A 138 25.61 -5.09 -15.18
CA GLY A 138 26.57 -4.64 -14.16
C GLY A 138 25.97 -4.55 -12.75
N ASP A 139 26.35 -3.50 -12.03
CA ASP A 139 25.95 -3.27 -10.62
C ASP A 139 24.42 -3.16 -10.45
N LEU A 140 23.73 -2.65 -11.46
CA LEU A 140 22.28 -2.48 -11.44
C LEU A 140 21.54 -3.83 -11.43
N LEU A 141 22.05 -4.80 -12.20
CA LEU A 141 21.54 -6.17 -12.22
C LEU A 141 21.81 -6.87 -10.88
N ALA A 142 23.00 -6.68 -10.31
CA ALA A 142 23.35 -7.23 -9.01
C ALA A 142 22.47 -6.67 -7.88
N GLU A 143 22.23 -5.36 -7.84
CA GLU A 143 21.31 -4.71 -6.90
C GLU A 143 19.88 -5.24 -7.05
N PHE A 144 19.42 -5.43 -8.30
CA PHE A 144 18.09 -5.96 -8.58
C PHE A 144 17.95 -7.42 -8.11
N ASN A 145 18.92 -8.28 -8.40
CA ASN A 145 18.91 -9.69 -8.00
C ASN A 145 18.86 -9.84 -6.47
N LYS A 146 19.71 -9.08 -5.76
CA LYS A 146 19.70 -9.04 -4.29
C LYS A 146 18.34 -8.62 -3.72
N MET A 147 17.69 -7.64 -4.33
CA MET A 147 16.35 -7.21 -3.95
C MET A 147 15.31 -8.31 -4.22
N HIS A 148 15.38 -8.95 -5.39
CA HIS A 148 14.45 -10.01 -5.78
C HIS A 148 14.53 -11.22 -4.84
N GLU A 149 15.73 -11.65 -4.46
CA GLU A 149 15.95 -12.71 -3.47
C GLU A 149 15.33 -12.36 -2.13
N LYS A 150 15.59 -11.15 -1.63
CA LYS A 150 15.03 -10.66 -0.35
C LYS A 150 13.50 -10.65 -0.38
N MET A 151 12.90 -10.18 -1.47
CA MET A 151 11.44 -10.15 -1.63
C MET A 151 10.85 -11.56 -1.72
N THR A 152 11.51 -12.47 -2.42
CA THR A 152 11.09 -13.86 -2.55
C THR A 152 11.17 -14.59 -1.21
N ALA A 153 12.24 -14.39 -0.45
CA ALA A 153 12.38 -14.95 0.90
C ALA A 153 11.30 -14.42 1.84
N PHE A 154 11.06 -13.11 1.83
CA PHE A 154 10.00 -12.50 2.64
C PHE A 154 8.61 -13.01 2.28
N ARG A 155 8.33 -13.20 0.97
CA ARG A 155 7.08 -13.78 0.49
C ARG A 155 6.90 -15.21 1.00
N LYS A 156 7.91 -16.07 0.85
CA LYS A 156 7.89 -17.46 1.35
C LYS A 156 7.68 -17.51 2.87
N GLU A 157 8.35 -16.65 3.62
CA GLU A 157 8.18 -16.57 5.08
C GLU A 157 6.74 -16.21 5.46
N ARG A 158 6.14 -15.25 4.74
CA ARG A 158 4.74 -14.86 4.97
C ARG A 158 3.75 -15.94 4.58
N GLU A 159 3.95 -16.61 3.45
CA GLU A 159 3.14 -17.75 3.02
C GLU A 159 3.23 -18.88 4.06
N ALA A 160 4.41 -19.18 4.59
CA ALA A 160 4.59 -20.17 5.66
C ALA A 160 3.83 -19.79 6.94
N LYS A 161 3.85 -18.51 7.35
CA LYS A 161 3.09 -18.02 8.52
C LYS A 161 1.58 -18.10 8.29
N VAL A 162 1.12 -17.74 7.10
CA VAL A 162 -0.31 -17.86 6.74
C VAL A 162 -0.74 -19.32 6.76
N ASN A 163 0.05 -20.22 6.15
CA ASN A 163 -0.27 -21.65 6.11
C ASN A 163 -0.24 -22.29 7.49
N ASN A 164 0.70 -21.91 8.36
CA ASN A 164 0.74 -22.38 9.75
C ASN A 164 -0.47 -21.87 10.56
N THR A 165 -0.91 -20.63 10.31
CA THR A 165 -2.12 -20.06 10.95
C THR A 165 -3.42 -20.67 10.36
N ALA A 166 -3.44 -20.98 9.07
CA ALA A 166 -4.54 -21.72 8.45
C ALA A 166 -4.62 -23.16 8.98
N TYR A 167 -3.48 -23.78 9.30
CA TYR A 167 -3.41 -25.07 9.99
C TYR A 167 -3.89 -24.97 11.45
N SER A 168 -3.68 -23.84 12.13
CA SER A 168 -4.17 -23.64 13.50
C SER A 168 -5.68 -23.32 13.56
N ILE A 169 -6.26 -22.80 12.48
CA ILE A 169 -7.71 -22.74 12.27
C ILE A 169 -8.15 -24.06 11.62
N SER A 170 -8.15 -25.16 12.37
CA SER A 170 -8.57 -26.44 11.83
C SER A 170 -10.03 -26.38 11.31
N PRO A 171 -10.40 -27.14 10.25
CA PRO A 171 -11.79 -27.22 9.77
C PRO A 171 -12.81 -27.61 10.86
N PHE A 172 -12.31 -28.21 11.95
CA PHE A 172 -13.07 -28.55 13.14
C PHE A 172 -13.58 -27.31 13.91
N GLN A 173 -12.81 -26.21 13.94
CA GLN A 173 -13.25 -24.97 14.58
C GLN A 173 -14.30 -24.23 13.75
N ILE A 174 -14.23 -24.31 12.41
CA ILE A 174 -15.24 -23.75 11.49
C ILE A 174 -16.58 -24.49 11.65
N LYS A 175 -16.55 -25.83 11.78
CA LYS A 175 -17.77 -26.63 12.01
C LYS A 175 -18.41 -26.37 13.38
N LYS A 176 -17.60 -26.05 14.40
CA LYS A 176 -18.10 -25.70 15.75
C LYS A 176 -18.76 -24.31 15.81
N ILE A 177 -18.30 -23.36 14.98
CA ILE A 177 -18.95 -22.05 14.80
C ILE A 177 -20.25 -22.19 13.98
N GLY A 178 -20.27 -23.04 12.95
CA GLY A 178 -21.47 -23.33 12.17
C GLY A 178 -22.61 -23.98 12.98
N LEU A 179 -22.28 -24.77 14.00
CA LEU A 179 -23.29 -25.38 14.88
C LEU A 179 -23.93 -24.39 15.87
N LEU A 180 -23.30 -23.24 16.14
CA LEU A 180 -23.80 -22.22 17.07
C LEU A 180 -24.75 -21.21 16.41
N LEU A 181 -24.85 -21.22 15.07
CA LEU A 181 -25.68 -20.27 14.29
C LEU A 181 -26.86 -20.95 13.58
N GLY A 182 -27.15 -22.21 13.88
CA GLY A 182 -28.26 -22.95 13.26
C GLY A 182 -28.97 -23.85 14.24
N ASN A 183 -29.98 -23.30 14.94
CA ASN A 183 -31.29 -23.90 15.19
C ASN A 183 -32.11 -23.01 16.14
N SER A 184 -32.97 -22.18 15.57
CA SER A 184 -34.26 -21.86 16.18
C SER A 184 -35.28 -21.93 15.06
N HIS A 185 -35.91 -23.10 15.00
CA HIS A 185 -37.20 -23.32 14.36
C HIS A 185 -38.29 -22.64 15.19
#